data_AF-A0A1Q7PX04-F1
#
_entry.id   AF-A0A1Q7PX04-F1
#
_cell.length_a   1.000
_cell.length_b   1.000
_cell.length_c   1.000
_cell.angle_alpha   90.00
_cell.angle_beta   90.00
_cell.angle_gamma   90.00
#
_symmetry.space_group_name_H-M   'P 1'
#
loop_
_entity.id
_entity.type
_entity.pdbx_description
1 polymer ?
#
loop_
_entity_poly.entity_id
_entity_poly.type
_entity_poly.pdbx_seq_one_letter_code
_entity_poly.pdbx_strand_id
1 'polypeptide(L)'
;MLESSLAETNGKKEGTVKASLFKATMNDARLFRNLIGAISSLIEEADFNANSEGIKLRSMDPSHIAMVDFEWPKAAFDSYECTSPTKLRLSVSNLLKLLKRTRSDESVEIVYDDANKKLNITLKGKIVRKFITPTLEPSTEEVPTPKVPFNARVKITAVSLRDIIDDAQSISDNVKLEASPEKFIVRATGELSSAIIEMDKGSDAILELDAKES
;
A
#
# COMPACT_ATOMS: atom_id res chain seq x y z
N MET A 1 76.76 -11.99 8.43
CA MET A 1 75.82 -11.54 9.48
C MET A 1 75.06 -10.37 8.91
N LEU A 2 73.75 -10.36 8.66
CA LEU A 2 72.61 -11.28 8.84
C LEU A 2 71.60 -10.79 7.76
N GLU A 3 71.27 -11.61 6.78
CA GLU A 3 69.97 -12.27 6.61
C GLU A 3 68.71 -11.38 6.51
N SER A 4 68.08 -11.56 5.36
CA SER A 4 66.69 -11.29 4.97
C SER A 4 65.63 -11.53 6.04
N SER A 5 64.60 -10.70 6.06
CA SER A 5 63.25 -11.16 6.42
C SER A 5 62.19 -10.52 5.50
N LEU A 6 61.62 -11.37 4.65
CA LEU A 6 60.26 -11.24 4.15
C LEU A 6 59.33 -11.63 5.29
N ALA A 7 58.30 -10.82 5.55
CA ALA A 7 57.08 -11.28 6.20
C ALA A 7 55.90 -10.52 5.58
N GLU A 8 55.10 -11.30 4.85
CA GLU A 8 53.80 -10.94 4.30
C GLU A 8 52.77 -10.64 5.38
N THR A 9 51.61 -10.16 4.92
CA THR A 9 50.30 -10.05 5.58
C THR A 9 50.13 -8.79 6.45
N ASN A 10 49.12 -7.95 6.25
CA ASN A 10 47.73 -8.30 5.99
C ASN A 10 47.08 -7.22 5.12
N GLY A 11 46.61 -7.62 3.93
CA GLY A 11 45.64 -6.82 3.19
C GLY A 11 44.40 -6.66 4.05
N LYS A 12 44.13 -5.42 4.47
CA LYS A 12 42.82 -5.03 5.01
C LYS A 12 41.82 -5.32 3.88
N LYS A 13 41.11 -6.44 3.97
CA LYS A 13 39.88 -6.66 3.19
C LYS A 13 38.95 -5.53 3.59
N GLU A 14 38.89 -4.49 2.76
CA GLU A 14 37.74 -3.60 2.71
C GLU A 14 36.54 -4.52 2.50
N GLY A 15 35.79 -4.74 3.58
CA GLY A 15 34.49 -5.39 3.50
C GLY A 15 33.65 -4.53 2.58
N THR A 16 33.48 -4.98 1.34
CA THR A 16 32.48 -4.42 0.44
C THR A 16 31.15 -4.63 1.16
N VAL A 17 30.64 -3.57 1.80
CA VAL A 17 29.28 -3.58 2.33
C VAL A 17 28.41 -3.79 1.10
N LYS A 18 27.91 -5.02 0.95
CA LYS A 18 27.01 -5.39 -0.13
C LYS A 18 25.80 -4.48 0.05
N ALA A 19 25.66 -3.47 -0.82
CA ALA A 19 24.58 -2.50 -0.70
C ALA A 19 23.26 -3.26 -0.56
N SER A 20 22.45 -2.91 0.46
CA SER A 20 21.10 -3.47 0.61
C SER A 20 20.33 -3.09 -0.63
N LEU A 21 20.03 -4.07 -1.48
CA LEU A 21 19.31 -3.84 -2.72
C LEU A 21 17.85 -4.19 -2.50
N PHE A 22 17.01 -3.18 -2.67
CA PHE A 22 15.60 -3.39 -2.96
C PHE A 22 15.36 -3.03 -4.43
N LYS A 23 14.84 -4.00 -5.19
CA LYS A 23 14.45 -3.86 -6.59
C LYS A 23 13.17 -4.63 -6.85
N ALA A 24 12.19 -3.99 -7.47
CA ALA A 24 10.96 -4.62 -7.89
C ALA A 24 10.57 -4.15 -9.31
N THR A 25 9.96 -5.04 -10.10
CA THR A 25 9.40 -4.70 -11.41
C THR A 25 7.99 -5.22 -11.57
N MET A 26 7.19 -4.49 -12.34
CA MET A 26 5.81 -4.82 -12.67
C MET A 26 5.45 -4.36 -14.07
N ASN A 27 4.73 -5.19 -14.80
CA ASN A 27 4.25 -4.90 -16.14
C ASN A 27 3.06 -3.93 -16.15
N ASP A 28 2.33 -3.82 -15.02
CA ASP A 28 1.21 -2.89 -14.86
C ASP A 28 1.56 -1.73 -13.92
N ALA A 29 2.13 -0.66 -14.49
CA ALA A 29 2.41 0.56 -13.75
C ALA A 29 1.13 1.30 -13.31
N ARG A 30 -0.01 1.09 -13.99
CA ARG A 30 -1.28 1.72 -13.63
C ARG A 30 -1.80 1.13 -12.32
N LEU A 31 -1.68 -0.18 -12.12
CA LEU A 31 -1.97 -0.82 -10.85
C LEU A 31 -1.15 -0.20 -9.72
N PHE A 32 0.17 -0.07 -9.90
CA PHE A 32 1.03 0.59 -8.91
C PHE A 32 0.55 2.02 -8.58
N ARG A 33 0.29 2.85 -9.60
CA ARG A 33 -0.26 4.20 -9.40
C ARG A 33 -1.57 4.18 -8.61
N ASN A 34 -2.48 3.27 -8.93
CA ASN A 34 -3.79 3.18 -8.29
C ASN A 34 -3.66 2.78 -6.81
N LEU A 35 -2.75 1.85 -6.48
CA LEU A 35 -2.45 1.47 -5.10
C LEU A 35 -1.90 2.65 -4.30
N ILE A 36 -0.91 3.38 -4.86
CA ILE A 36 -0.39 4.60 -4.23
C ILE A 36 -1.48 5.66 -4.06
N GLY A 37 -2.40 5.80 -5.03
CA GLY A 37 -3.53 6.71 -4.94
C GLY A 37 -4.52 6.34 -3.84
N ALA A 38 -4.81 5.05 -3.65
CA ALA A 38 -5.65 4.58 -2.56
C ALA A 38 -5.01 4.81 -1.18
N ILE A 39 -3.69 4.66 -1.07
CA ILE A 39 -2.96 4.96 0.17
C ILE A 39 -2.98 6.48 0.44
N SER A 40 -2.76 7.29 -0.60
CA SER A 40 -2.67 8.75 -0.45
C SER A 40 -3.99 9.44 -0.08
N SER A 41 -5.13 8.74 -0.09
CA SER A 41 -6.39 9.31 0.35
C SER A 41 -6.49 9.43 1.87
N LEU A 42 -5.64 8.71 2.61
CA LEU A 42 -5.63 8.70 4.08
C LEU A 42 -4.30 9.19 4.67
N ILE A 43 -3.17 8.93 4.02
CA ILE A 43 -1.85 9.24 4.57
C ILE A 43 -0.95 9.98 3.56
N GLU A 44 -0.22 10.99 4.03
CA GLU A 44 0.68 11.78 3.20
C GLU A 44 2.10 11.20 3.12
N GLU A 45 2.53 10.55 4.20
CA GLU A 45 3.83 9.91 4.36
C GLU A 45 3.65 8.52 4.94
N ALA A 46 4.48 7.57 4.53
CA ALA A 46 4.39 6.22 5.03
C ALA A 46 5.71 5.46 4.94
N ASP A 47 5.89 4.52 5.87
CA ASP A 47 6.97 3.55 5.86
C ASP A 47 6.56 2.31 5.05
N PHE A 48 7.16 2.15 3.88
CA PHE A 48 7.05 0.92 3.09
C PHE A 48 8.13 -0.06 3.56
N ASN A 49 7.70 -1.13 4.23
CA ASN A 49 8.58 -2.17 4.77
C ASN A 49 8.71 -3.30 3.75
N ALA A 50 9.80 -3.30 2.98
CA ALA A 50 10.13 -4.35 2.03
C ALA A 50 10.96 -5.45 2.72
N ASN A 51 10.59 -6.72 2.50
CA ASN A 51 11.33 -7.89 2.96
C ASN A 51 11.24 -9.04 1.93
N SER A 52 11.66 -10.26 2.30
CA SER A 52 11.65 -11.42 1.40
C SER A 52 10.27 -11.89 0.95
N GLU A 53 9.20 -11.47 1.62
CA GLU A 53 7.81 -11.87 1.31
C GLU A 53 7.05 -10.83 0.51
N GLY A 54 7.51 -9.58 0.52
CA GLY A 54 6.90 -8.48 -0.22
C GLY A 54 7.02 -7.15 0.52
N ILE A 55 6.08 -6.25 0.24
CA ILE A 55 6.02 -4.91 0.84
C ILE A 55 4.84 -4.85 1.79
N LYS A 56 5.05 -4.33 3.00
CA LYS A 56 3.99 -4.06 3.97
C LYS A 56 4.01 -2.60 4.39
N LEU A 57 2.84 -2.03 4.59
CA LEU A 57 2.67 -0.68 5.10
C LEU A 57 1.51 -0.71 6.09
N ARG A 58 1.74 -0.21 7.29
CA ARG A 58 0.68 0.06 8.24
C ARG A 58 0.85 1.45 8.83
N SER A 59 -0.19 2.26 8.75
CA SER A 59 -0.14 3.65 9.19
C SER A 59 -1.53 4.17 9.51
N MET A 60 -1.61 5.00 10.56
CA MET A 60 -2.81 5.75 10.91
C MET A 60 -2.87 7.03 10.05
N ASP A 61 -4.08 7.49 9.76
CA ASP A 61 -4.28 8.83 9.24
C ASP A 61 -3.88 9.90 10.29
N PRO A 62 -3.67 11.18 9.91
CA PRO A 62 -3.27 12.22 10.85
C PRO A 62 -4.21 12.38 12.06
N SER A 63 -5.51 12.13 11.89
CA SER A 63 -6.49 12.22 12.98
C SER A 63 -6.55 10.99 13.89
N HIS A 64 -5.83 9.92 13.54
CA HIS A 64 -5.82 8.63 14.25
C HIS A 64 -7.20 7.95 14.33
N ILE A 65 -8.04 8.13 13.32
CA ILE A 65 -9.38 7.55 13.23
C ILE A 65 -9.41 6.37 12.25
N ALA A 66 -8.68 6.49 11.13
CA ALA A 66 -8.60 5.49 10.08
C ALA A 66 -7.19 4.92 9.97
N MET A 67 -7.10 3.66 9.55
CA MET A 67 -5.82 2.97 9.38
C MET A 67 -5.74 2.34 8.00
N VAL A 68 -4.60 2.52 7.34
CA VAL A 68 -4.22 1.74 6.17
C VAL A 68 -3.42 0.53 6.65
N ASP A 69 -3.91 -0.68 6.37
CA ASP A 69 -3.16 -1.93 6.51
C ASP A 69 -2.99 -2.56 5.13
N PHE A 70 -1.81 -2.37 4.54
CA PHE A 70 -1.52 -2.73 3.16
C PHE A 70 -0.44 -3.81 3.10
N GLU A 71 -0.71 -4.83 2.29
CA GLU A 71 0.24 -5.90 1.98
C GLU A 71 0.30 -6.11 0.46
N TRP A 72 1.53 -6.17 -0.04
CA TRP A 72 1.82 -6.46 -1.44
C TRP A 72 2.79 -7.63 -1.54
N PRO A 73 2.28 -8.85 -1.75
CA PRO A 73 3.11 -10.05 -1.81
C PRO A 73 4.10 -9.99 -2.97
N LYS A 74 5.29 -10.58 -2.81
CA LYS A 74 6.32 -10.68 -3.87
C LYS A 74 5.81 -11.29 -5.17
N ALA A 75 4.81 -12.19 -5.07
CA ALA A 75 4.20 -12.86 -6.21
C ALA A 75 3.38 -11.92 -7.11
N ALA A 76 3.06 -10.70 -6.64
CA ALA A 76 2.39 -9.69 -7.44
C ALA A 76 3.36 -8.90 -8.36
N PHE A 77 4.66 -9.15 -8.25
CA PHE A 77 5.70 -8.51 -9.05
C PHE A 77 6.25 -9.50 -10.09
N ASP A 78 6.66 -9.01 -11.26
CA ASP A 78 7.33 -9.83 -12.27
C ASP A 78 8.75 -10.21 -11.83
N SER A 79 9.43 -9.29 -11.13
CA SER A 79 10.68 -9.56 -10.44
C SER A 79 10.70 -8.84 -9.11
N TYR A 80 11.18 -9.51 -8.06
CA TYR A 80 11.31 -8.91 -6.75
C TYR A 80 12.60 -9.38 -6.08
N GLU A 81 13.46 -8.44 -5.68
CA GLU A 81 14.71 -8.67 -4.99
C GLU A 81 14.78 -7.73 -3.78
N CYS A 82 14.92 -8.32 -2.60
CA CYS A 82 15.11 -7.59 -1.35
C CYS A 82 16.12 -8.36 -0.52
N THR A 83 17.40 -7.96 -0.59
CA THR A 83 18.50 -8.71 0.04
C THR A 83 18.48 -8.64 1.57
N SER A 84 17.85 -7.60 2.11
CA SER A 84 17.71 -7.35 3.54
C SER A 84 16.45 -6.52 3.81
N PRO A 85 15.79 -6.71 4.97
CA PRO A 85 14.65 -5.89 5.35
C PRO A 85 14.96 -4.39 5.20
N THR A 86 14.17 -3.70 4.39
CA THR A 86 14.40 -2.32 4.00
C THR A 86 13.16 -1.50 4.30
N LYS A 87 13.30 -0.47 5.15
CA LYS A 87 12.22 0.46 5.50
C LYS A 87 12.40 1.74 4.68
N LEU A 88 11.42 2.03 3.83
CA LEU A 88 11.43 3.18 2.92
C LEU A 88 10.36 4.17 3.33
N ARG A 89 10.73 5.24 4.03
CA ARG A 89 9.78 6.34 4.28
C ARG A 89 9.70 7.23 3.06
N LEU A 90 8.49 7.39 2.54
CA LEU A 90 8.23 8.16 1.33
C LEU A 90 7.09 9.15 1.56
N SER A 91 7.21 10.33 0.96
CA SER A 91 6.04 11.16 0.70
C SER A 91 5.17 10.48 -0.36
N VAL A 92 4.05 9.90 0.07
CA VAL A 92 3.07 9.21 -0.78
C VAL A 92 2.45 10.20 -1.75
N SER A 93 2.18 11.43 -1.29
CA SER A 93 1.64 12.50 -2.13
C SER A 93 2.63 12.92 -3.24
N ASN A 94 3.93 13.02 -2.95
CA ASN A 94 4.95 13.27 -3.97
C ASN A 94 5.07 12.09 -4.96
N LEU A 95 5.09 10.86 -4.44
CA LEU A 95 5.14 9.66 -5.26
C LEU A 95 3.97 9.62 -6.26
N LEU A 96 2.75 9.92 -5.81
CA LEU A 96 1.57 9.99 -6.68
C LEU A 96 1.70 11.07 -7.76
N LYS A 97 2.28 12.23 -7.45
CA LYS A 97 2.54 13.29 -8.44
C LYS A 97 3.47 12.81 -9.55
N LEU A 98 4.53 12.06 -9.21
CA LEU A 98 5.44 11.47 -10.20
C LEU A 98 4.72 10.46 -11.11
N LEU A 99 3.81 9.68 -10.53
CA LEU A 99 3.02 8.66 -11.23
C LEU A 99 1.77 9.21 -11.95
N LYS A 100 1.49 10.52 -11.88
CA LYS A 100 0.24 11.13 -12.39
C LYS A 100 -0.08 10.78 -13.85
N ARG A 101 0.95 10.72 -14.71
CA ARG A 101 0.83 10.48 -16.16
C ARG A 101 1.15 9.04 -16.57
N THR A 102 0.98 8.09 -15.67
CA THR A 102 1.14 6.65 -15.97
C THR A 102 0.01 6.16 -16.86
N ARG A 103 0.34 5.35 -17.86
CA ARG A 103 -0.56 4.76 -18.85
C ARG A 103 -0.74 3.26 -18.58
N SER A 104 -1.67 2.62 -19.31
CA SER A 104 -1.98 1.19 -19.12
C SER A 104 -0.99 0.25 -19.79
N ASP A 105 -0.24 0.77 -20.76
CA ASP A 105 0.74 0.04 -21.57
C ASP A 105 2.18 0.19 -21.05
N GLU A 106 2.33 0.63 -19.79
CA GLU A 106 3.63 0.95 -19.21
C GLU A 106 3.95 0.00 -18.07
N SER A 107 5.19 -0.48 -18.04
CA SER A 107 5.77 -1.19 -16.89
C SER A 107 6.49 -0.22 -15.96
N VAL A 108 6.66 -0.62 -14.70
CA VAL A 108 7.37 0.13 -13.67
C VAL A 108 8.50 -0.71 -13.09
N GLU A 109 9.65 -0.08 -12.88
CA GLU A 109 10.78 -0.61 -12.12
C GLU A 109 11.08 0.35 -10.97
N ILE A 110 11.15 -0.21 -9.76
CA ILE A 110 11.41 0.51 -8.51
C ILE A 110 12.75 0.00 -7.99
N VAL A 111 13.70 0.89 -7.78
CA VAL A 111 15.04 0.57 -7.26
C VAL A 111 15.38 1.53 -6.14
N TYR A 112 15.68 1.01 -4.96
CA TYR A 112 16.20 1.81 -3.87
C TYR A 112 17.72 1.85 -3.90
N ASP A 113 18.26 3.06 -3.92
CA ASP A 113 19.67 3.37 -3.75
C ASP A 113 19.91 3.70 -2.28
N ASP A 114 20.34 2.70 -1.52
CA ASP A 114 20.57 2.82 -0.07
C ASP A 114 21.76 3.74 0.27
N ALA A 115 22.75 3.84 -0.62
CA ALA A 115 23.92 4.69 -0.42
C ALA A 115 23.53 6.18 -0.46
N ASN A 116 22.65 6.55 -1.39
CA ASN A 116 22.21 7.93 -1.57
C ASN A 116 20.83 8.23 -0.96
N LYS A 117 20.20 7.26 -0.30
CA LYS A 117 18.84 7.37 0.29
C LYS A 117 17.83 7.90 -0.73
N LYS A 118 17.82 7.29 -1.91
CA LYS A 118 16.98 7.69 -3.05
C LYS A 118 16.20 6.51 -3.61
N LEU A 119 14.93 6.76 -3.94
CA LEU A 119 14.10 5.85 -4.70
C LEU A 119 14.12 6.25 -6.18
N ASN A 120 14.50 5.30 -7.03
CA ASN A 120 14.49 5.43 -8.47
C ASN A 120 13.27 4.70 -9.02
N ILE A 121 12.47 5.40 -9.84
CA ILE A 121 11.26 4.86 -10.47
C ILE A 121 11.42 5.03 -11.97
N THR A 122 11.42 3.91 -12.70
CA THR A 122 11.50 3.90 -14.15
C THR A 122 10.20 3.39 -14.74
N LEU A 123 9.50 4.24 -15.48
CA LEU A 123 8.32 3.86 -16.27
C LEU A 123 8.76 3.58 -17.71
N LYS A 124 8.45 2.39 -18.25
CA LYS A 124 8.85 1.94 -19.59
C LYS A 124 7.60 1.69 -20.44
N GLY A 125 7.46 2.44 -21.53
CA GLY A 125 6.47 2.24 -22.59
C GLY A 125 7.04 2.73 -23.91
N LYS A 126 6.27 3.49 -24.70
CA LYS A 126 6.78 4.14 -25.92
C LYS A 126 7.97 5.08 -25.67
N ILE A 127 8.02 5.67 -24.48
CA ILE A 127 9.14 6.45 -23.97
C ILE A 127 9.55 5.89 -22.61
N VAL A 128 10.80 6.10 -22.22
CA VAL A 128 11.29 5.76 -20.89
C VAL A 128 11.35 7.03 -20.05
N ARG A 129 10.70 7.02 -18.88
CA ARG A 129 10.74 8.12 -17.91
C ARG A 129 11.37 7.63 -16.62
N LYS A 130 12.36 8.36 -16.12
CA LYS A 130 13.07 8.06 -14.88
C LYS A 130 12.82 9.19 -13.89
N PHE A 131 12.33 8.83 -12.71
CA PHE A 131 12.14 9.75 -11.59
C PHE A 131 13.03 9.31 -10.45
N ILE A 132 13.62 10.28 -9.77
CA ILE A 132 14.46 10.06 -8.60
C ILE A 132 13.91 10.94 -7.49
N THR A 133 13.56 10.33 -6.36
CA THR A 133 13.06 11.04 -5.17
C THR A 133 13.87 10.64 -3.96
N PRO A 134 14.23 11.57 -3.06
CA PRO A 134 14.83 11.20 -1.78
C PRO A 134 13.83 10.41 -0.93
N THR A 135 14.34 9.53 -0.08
CA THR A 135 13.59 8.93 1.03
C THR A 135 13.70 9.82 2.27
N LEU A 136 12.72 9.72 3.16
CA LEU A 136 12.71 10.40 4.45
C LEU A 136 13.32 9.51 5.54
N GLU A 137 13.55 10.07 6.72
CA GLU A 137 13.95 9.29 7.90
C GLU A 137 12.79 8.39 8.37
N PRO A 138 13.00 7.09 8.53
CA PRO A 138 11.92 6.18 8.92
C PRO A 138 11.25 6.52 10.25
N SER A 139 9.95 6.22 10.36
CA SER A 139 9.23 6.40 11.63
C SER A 139 9.75 5.46 12.72
N THR A 140 9.75 5.94 13.95
CA THR A 140 9.91 5.11 15.16
C THR A 140 8.57 4.58 15.68
N GLU A 141 7.46 5.12 15.19
CA GLU A 141 6.12 4.70 15.60
C GLU A 141 5.75 3.37 14.94
N GLU A 142 5.35 2.40 15.76
CA GLU A 142 4.83 1.11 15.30
C GLU A 142 3.33 1.03 15.57
N VAL A 143 2.56 0.83 14.50
CA VAL A 143 1.11 0.61 14.59
C VAL A 143 0.84 -0.89 14.79
N PRO A 144 0.24 -1.31 15.91
CA PRO A 144 -0.02 -2.72 16.17
C PRO A 144 -1.07 -3.29 15.22
N THR A 145 -1.06 -4.60 15.01
CA THR A 145 -2.14 -5.28 14.27
C THR A 145 -3.44 -5.20 15.07
N PRO A 146 -4.53 -4.65 14.52
CA PRO A 146 -5.82 -4.66 15.20
C PRO A 146 -6.34 -6.09 15.38
N LYS A 147 -6.87 -6.40 16.56
CA LYS A 147 -7.58 -7.64 16.84
C LYS A 147 -9.05 -7.31 17.09
N VAL A 148 -9.81 -7.13 16.01
CA VAL A 148 -11.23 -6.78 16.09
C VAL A 148 -12.07 -8.04 15.87
N PRO A 149 -12.89 -8.47 16.86
CA PRO A 149 -13.86 -9.51 16.62
C PRO A 149 -14.98 -8.97 15.72
N PHE A 150 -15.22 -9.64 14.60
CA PHE A 150 -16.32 -9.29 13.69
C PHE A 150 -17.57 -10.13 14.02
N ASN A 151 -18.73 -9.46 14.08
CA ASN A 151 -20.04 -10.09 14.26
C ASN A 151 -20.79 -10.31 12.93
N ALA A 152 -20.33 -9.69 11.85
CA ALA A 152 -20.86 -9.88 10.50
C ALA A 152 -19.75 -9.81 9.45
N ARG A 153 -19.99 -10.48 8.31
CA ARG A 153 -19.20 -10.50 7.09
C ARG A 153 -20.14 -10.33 5.90
N VAL A 154 -19.92 -9.26 5.15
CA VAL A 154 -20.67 -8.96 3.94
C VAL A 154 -19.68 -8.87 2.78
N LYS A 155 -19.95 -9.59 1.69
CA LYS A 155 -19.16 -9.52 0.46
C LYS A 155 -20.07 -8.99 -0.65
N ILE A 156 -19.73 -7.81 -1.16
CA ILE A 156 -20.42 -7.16 -2.28
C ILE A 156 -19.41 -6.73 -3.34
N THR A 157 -19.89 -6.32 -4.51
CA THR A 157 -19.01 -5.75 -5.52
C THR A 157 -18.53 -4.36 -5.10
N ALA A 158 -17.30 -3.99 -5.47
CA ALA A 158 -16.75 -2.67 -5.18
C ALA A 158 -17.53 -1.53 -5.85
N VAL A 159 -18.16 -1.82 -7.00
CA VAL A 159 -19.03 -0.86 -7.71
C VAL A 159 -20.30 -0.63 -6.89
N SER A 160 -20.98 -1.68 -6.46
CA SER A 160 -22.17 -1.56 -5.61
C SER A 160 -21.87 -0.82 -4.32
N LEU A 161 -20.76 -1.14 -3.62
CA LEU A 161 -20.37 -0.42 -2.41
C LEU A 161 -20.18 1.07 -2.67
N ARG A 162 -19.53 1.43 -3.78
CA ARG A 162 -19.31 2.82 -4.15
C ARG A 162 -20.63 3.54 -4.40
N ASP A 163 -21.51 2.98 -5.22
CA ASP A 163 -22.79 3.60 -5.56
C ASP A 163 -23.64 3.81 -4.30
N ILE A 164 -23.65 2.84 -3.37
CA ILE A 164 -24.35 2.93 -2.09
C ILE A 164 -23.80 4.07 -1.21
N ILE A 165 -22.49 4.23 -1.14
CA ILE A 165 -21.86 5.30 -0.36
C ILE A 165 -22.09 6.67 -1.01
N ASP A 166 -22.00 6.76 -2.34
CA ASP A 166 -22.25 8.00 -3.08
C ASP A 166 -23.72 8.46 -2.90
N ASP A 167 -24.69 7.53 -2.96
CA ASP A 167 -26.10 7.80 -2.68
C ASP A 167 -26.32 8.24 -1.22
N ALA A 168 -25.73 7.55 -0.25
CA ALA A 168 -25.81 7.90 1.16
C ALA A 168 -25.21 9.29 1.47
N GLN A 169 -24.08 9.62 0.83
CA GLN A 169 -23.37 10.89 1.00
C GLN A 169 -24.20 12.09 0.50
N SER A 170 -25.10 11.88 -0.46
CA SER A 170 -26.03 12.94 -0.90
C SER A 170 -27.03 13.36 0.20
N ILE A 171 -27.19 12.55 1.24
CA ILE A 171 -28.15 12.73 2.33
C ILE A 171 -27.49 13.17 3.64
N SER A 172 -26.35 12.56 4.01
CA SER A 172 -25.71 12.77 5.31
C SER A 172 -24.22 12.47 5.26
N ASP A 173 -23.44 13.16 6.10
CA ASP A 173 -22.03 12.83 6.36
C ASP A 173 -21.87 11.55 7.19
N ASN A 174 -22.96 11.04 7.77
CA ASN A 174 -22.97 9.82 8.58
C ASN A 174 -23.78 8.72 7.90
N VAL A 175 -23.21 7.52 7.85
CA VAL A 175 -23.86 6.32 7.34
C VAL A 175 -23.91 5.24 8.41
N LYS A 176 -25.05 4.55 8.52
CA LYS A 176 -25.21 3.36 9.36
C LYS A 176 -25.23 2.12 8.47
N LEU A 177 -24.33 1.19 8.73
CA LEU A 177 -24.28 -0.12 8.08
C LEU A 177 -24.85 -1.16 9.05
N GLU A 178 -25.86 -1.90 8.61
CA GLU A 178 -26.54 -2.93 9.41
C GLU A 178 -26.56 -4.25 8.63
N ALA A 179 -26.23 -5.35 9.30
CA ALA A 179 -26.27 -6.68 8.72
C ALA A 179 -27.12 -7.60 9.58
N SER A 180 -28.01 -8.35 8.96
CA SER A 180 -28.76 -9.46 9.57
C SER A 180 -28.53 -10.74 8.75
N PRO A 181 -29.00 -11.91 9.21
CA PRO A 181 -28.91 -13.15 8.43
C PRO A 181 -29.58 -13.08 7.06
N GLU A 182 -30.54 -12.16 6.87
CA GLU A 182 -31.39 -12.05 5.68
C GLU A 182 -31.05 -10.86 4.79
N LYS A 183 -30.52 -9.76 5.35
CA LYS A 183 -30.26 -8.53 4.58
C LYS A 183 -29.10 -7.70 5.10
N PHE A 184 -28.51 -6.93 4.19
CA PHE A 184 -27.64 -5.82 4.50
C PHE A 184 -28.36 -4.50 4.21
N ILE A 185 -28.29 -3.56 5.14
CA ILE A 185 -29.01 -2.29 5.08
C ILE A 185 -28.00 -1.15 5.28
N VAL A 186 -28.10 -0.14 4.44
CA VAL A 186 -27.39 1.12 4.58
C VAL A 186 -28.39 2.24 4.81
N ARG A 187 -28.20 3.01 5.88
CA ARG A 187 -29.05 4.15 6.23
C ARG A 187 -28.25 5.44 6.30
N ALA A 188 -28.80 6.50 5.73
CA ALA A 188 -28.32 7.87 5.92
C ALA A 188 -29.51 8.75 6.29
N THR A 189 -29.34 9.58 7.32
CA THR A 189 -30.37 10.49 7.81
C THR A 189 -29.81 11.91 7.84
N GLY A 190 -30.40 12.79 7.03
CA GLY A 190 -30.15 14.23 7.04
C GLY A 190 -31.28 14.98 7.74
N GLU A 191 -31.25 16.30 7.67
CA GLU A 191 -32.27 17.16 8.30
C GLU A 191 -33.64 17.06 7.61
N LEU A 192 -33.66 17.01 6.28
CA LEU A 192 -34.88 17.04 5.47
C LEU A 192 -35.16 15.73 4.71
N SER A 193 -34.17 14.85 4.62
CA SER A 193 -34.25 13.64 3.80
C SER A 193 -33.57 12.45 4.48
N SER A 194 -33.94 11.25 4.04
CA SER A 194 -33.33 10.00 4.48
C SER A 194 -33.22 9.03 3.32
N ALA A 195 -32.19 8.19 3.34
CA ALA A 195 -32.04 7.07 2.42
C ALA A 195 -31.96 5.76 3.21
N ILE A 196 -32.64 4.74 2.68
CA ILE A 196 -32.56 3.35 3.13
C ILE A 196 -32.30 2.51 1.90
N ILE A 197 -31.14 1.88 1.85
CA ILE A 197 -30.74 0.99 0.76
C ILE A 197 -30.67 -0.42 1.33
N GLU A 198 -31.47 -1.33 0.79
CA GLU A 198 -31.58 -2.71 1.26
C GLU A 198 -31.10 -3.69 0.19
N MET A 199 -30.31 -4.68 0.61
CA MET A 199 -29.87 -5.77 -0.25
C MET A 199 -30.15 -7.10 0.45
N ASP A 200 -31.01 -7.91 -0.15
CA ASP A 200 -31.36 -9.22 0.35
C ASP A 200 -30.26 -10.25 0.07
N LYS A 201 -30.16 -11.24 0.96
CA LYS A 201 -29.29 -12.39 0.78
C LYS A 201 -29.65 -13.14 -0.50
N GLY A 202 -28.66 -13.42 -1.33
CA GLY A 202 -28.84 -14.11 -2.60
C GLY A 202 -29.24 -13.21 -3.77
N SER A 203 -29.38 -11.89 -3.56
CA SER A 203 -29.44 -10.93 -4.65
C SER A 203 -28.11 -10.84 -5.41
N ASP A 204 -28.14 -10.36 -6.65
CA ASP A 204 -26.93 -10.17 -7.48
C ASP A 204 -25.92 -9.20 -6.84
N ALA A 205 -26.36 -8.34 -5.93
CA ALA A 205 -25.52 -7.38 -5.23
C ALA A 205 -24.73 -8.02 -4.06
N ILE A 206 -25.19 -9.15 -3.51
CA ILE A 206 -24.61 -9.82 -2.33
C ILE A 206 -23.95 -11.14 -2.76
N LEU A 207 -22.61 -11.16 -2.74
CA LEU A 207 -21.82 -12.35 -2.99
C LEU A 207 -21.74 -13.27 -1.77
N GLU A 208 -21.81 -12.70 -0.57
CA GLU A 208 -21.81 -13.43 0.71
C GLU A 208 -22.41 -12.56 1.81
N LEU A 209 -23.23 -13.14 2.69
CA LEU A 209 -23.75 -12.49 3.89
C LEU A 209 -23.81 -13.51 5.03
N ASP A 210 -22.93 -13.30 6.01
CA ASP A 210 -22.88 -14.03 7.27
C ASP A 210 -22.95 -13.01 8.41
N ALA A 211 -24.01 -13.08 9.22
CA ALA A 211 -24.19 -12.19 10.36
C ALA A 211 -24.69 -13.02 11.53
N LYS A 212 -24.11 -12.79 12.71
CA LYS A 212 -24.65 -13.33 13.95
C LYS A 212 -25.94 -12.59 14.28
N GLU A 213 -26.93 -13.32 14.79
CA GLU A 213 -28.10 -12.69 15.40
C GLU A 213 -27.63 -11.72 16.48
N SER A 214 -28.04 -10.47 16.37
CA SER A 214 -27.75 -9.39 17.31
C SER A 214 -28.70 -9.42 18.50
#